data_AF-A0A8S9TQD7-F1
#
_entry.id   AF-A0A8S9TQD7-F1
#
_cell.length_a   1.000
_cell.length_b   1.000
_cell.length_c   1.000
_cell.angle_alpha   90.00
_cell.angle_beta   90.00
_cell.angle_gamma   90.00
#
_symmetry.space_group_name_H-M   'P 1'
#
loop_
_entity.id
_entity.type
_entity.pdbx_description
1 polymer ?
#
loop_
_entity_poly.entity_id
_entity_poly.type
_entity_poly.pdbx_seq_one_letter_code
_entity_poly.pdbx_strand_id
1 'polypeptide(L)'
;MGPTRTGTDAGDSDLPIQVGQWLASFDGTMVEVEANGQCAFLAMYASTVNHSAAKLKTTKAVVREATSLKDSIYALMMFNLRKDVALGLVDPIAEYAKLYPDHPAYTSTEASTAALYGHYNQARTRSTGVKTLMSNVIPTKPTDLQITPIPRLVMSSRLPTILLGIISMPAGRSICCQFFLVLRHDQSYFYGVSHGELFLKWRAEGDETFAKDLPDSYMWKEDINSLTNTERSVDLTTINQLADITEVNKLLIKRLEMRARLDFVHARQGLAILNADPLPSDLKEVLHIEEQHIHEAYGMDTYAASSQEDQSRGHQGSSLPQRYAKATSGDIIVNTYFCILRQSNSVPKEEVDGPLEDLIALSNQEAFIKWRDLFKEELSLPTMKRRKVTSADIQEWLLAHLEALWHFFAFIPFPEYEAKTRWTHDHLLQWGLIETYVEQAAALNRLANDDSIDDLTREFCTKWHTECTNQAIKQSQRRQAANDPDKWGQLAQRIPSRYCRAQPTDISTEAWHILHILPHVVCDWAATPMGRAPLGARSTWYEEFSSVRQLCHGVVEFQDWSAANLAPTGHT
;
A
#
# COMPACT_ATOMS: atom_id res chain seq x y z
N MET A 1 24.25 10.32 26.75
CA MET A 1 25.20 10.70 25.69
C MET A 1 24.90 12.14 25.29
N GLY A 2 25.91 13.01 25.29
CA GLY A 2 25.77 14.46 25.06
C GLY A 2 25.51 14.85 23.59
N PRO A 3 25.37 16.16 23.30
CA PRO A 3 25.16 16.65 21.94
C PRO A 3 26.31 16.23 21.00
N THR A 4 25.95 15.81 19.79
CA THR A 4 26.90 15.52 18.70
C THR A 4 27.68 16.80 18.38
N ARG A 5 28.95 16.82 18.77
CA ARG A 5 29.87 17.93 18.52
C ARG A 5 31.04 17.45 17.68
N THR A 6 31.67 18.36 16.95
CA THR A 6 33.02 18.12 16.47
C THR A 6 33.91 18.03 17.70
N GLY A 7 34.41 16.83 18.03
CA GLY A 7 35.28 16.64 19.18
C GLY A 7 36.61 17.36 18.94
N THR A 8 36.70 18.60 19.39
CA THR A 8 37.86 19.49 19.28
C THR A 8 38.58 19.65 20.61
N ASP A 9 38.07 19.05 21.68
CA ASP A 9 38.62 19.22 23.03
C ASP A 9 39.72 18.19 23.31
N ALA A 10 40.66 18.57 24.18
CA ALA A 10 41.72 17.68 24.64
C ALA A 10 41.11 16.47 25.37
N GLY A 11 41.22 15.28 24.76
CA GLY A 11 40.63 14.02 25.25
C GLY A 11 39.58 13.40 24.31
N ASP A 12 39.12 14.13 23.29
CA ASP A 12 38.17 13.59 22.29
C ASP A 12 38.82 12.63 21.27
N SER A 13 40.16 12.49 21.26
CA SER A 13 40.92 11.60 20.37
C SER A 13 40.72 10.11 20.63
N ASP A 14 40.35 9.76 21.87
CA ASP A 14 40.23 8.37 22.33
C ASP A 14 38.78 7.87 22.28
N LEU A 15 37.84 8.73 21.87
CA LEU A 15 36.44 8.38 21.73
C LEU A 15 36.14 7.77 20.35
N PRO A 16 35.15 6.86 20.24
CA PRO A 16 34.51 6.50 18.98
C PRO A 16 34.31 7.73 18.07
N ILE A 17 34.67 7.62 16.77
CA ILE A 17 34.46 8.71 15.81
C ILE A 17 33.02 9.22 15.96
N GLN A 18 32.88 10.45 16.44
CA GLN A 18 31.57 11.03 16.67
C GLN A 18 30.94 11.35 15.32
N VAL A 19 29.63 11.15 15.18
CA VAL A 19 28.90 11.44 13.93
C VAL A 19 29.21 12.86 13.41
N GLY A 20 29.36 13.83 14.31
CA GLY A 20 29.76 15.20 13.95
C GLY A 20 31.17 15.31 13.35
N GLN A 21 32.15 14.55 13.83
CA GLN A 21 33.51 14.51 13.25
C GLN A 21 33.53 13.84 11.88
N TRP A 22 32.75 12.76 11.71
CA TRP A 22 32.61 12.10 10.41
C TRP A 22 31.95 13.02 9.38
N LEU A 23 30.84 13.66 9.74
CA LEU A 23 30.13 14.60 8.86
C LEU A 23 31.00 15.81 8.48
N ALA A 24 31.80 16.34 9.42
CA ALA A 24 32.72 17.44 9.14
C ALA A 24 33.76 17.10 8.05
N SER A 25 34.10 15.82 7.86
CA SER A 25 35.01 15.39 6.77
C SER A 25 34.40 15.57 5.37
N PHE A 26 33.10 15.83 5.29
CA PHE A 26 32.34 16.04 4.06
C PHE A 26 31.57 17.36 4.08
N ASP A 27 31.99 18.37 4.88
CA ASP A 27 31.24 19.61 5.09
C ASP A 27 29.76 19.39 5.46
N GLY A 28 29.47 18.25 6.09
CA GLY A 28 28.13 17.78 6.42
C GLY A 28 27.60 18.44 7.69
N THR A 29 26.37 18.92 7.63
CA THR A 29 25.61 19.43 8.78
C THR A 29 24.29 18.69 8.90
N MET A 30 23.93 18.27 10.13
CA MET A 30 22.67 17.57 10.36
C MET A 30 21.49 18.51 10.28
N VAL A 31 20.43 18.04 9.61
CA VAL A 31 19.14 18.71 9.49
C VAL A 31 18.11 17.91 10.30
N GLU A 32 17.61 18.52 11.37
CA GLU A 32 16.49 18.00 12.16
C GLU A 32 15.19 18.11 11.34
N VAL A 33 14.36 17.07 11.38
CA VAL A 33 13.07 17.04 10.68
C VAL A 33 11.92 16.92 11.69
N GLU A 34 10.72 16.58 11.25
CA GLU A 34 9.60 16.35 12.18
C GLU A 34 9.54 14.88 12.62
N ALA A 35 9.20 14.62 13.89
CA ALA A 35 9.00 13.29 14.45
C ALA A 35 7.54 12.83 14.34
N ASN A 36 7.02 12.85 13.11
CA ASN A 36 5.66 12.48 12.79
C ASN A 36 5.53 11.04 12.24
N GLY A 37 6.55 10.21 12.44
CA GLY A 37 6.63 8.85 11.90
C GLY A 37 7.02 8.78 10.41
N GLN A 38 7.20 9.92 9.73
CA GLN A 38 7.66 10.00 8.34
C GLN A 38 9.06 10.64 8.22
N CYS A 39 9.84 10.62 9.31
CA CYS A 39 11.14 11.30 9.41
C CYS A 39 12.15 10.84 8.35
N ALA A 40 12.12 9.57 7.93
CA ALA A 40 13.00 9.08 6.86
C ALA A 40 12.79 9.82 5.53
N PHE A 41 11.54 10.04 5.12
CA PHE A 41 11.22 10.75 3.86
C PHE A 41 11.52 12.24 3.97
N LEU A 42 11.26 12.86 5.12
CA LEU A 42 11.61 14.26 5.36
C LEU A 42 13.13 14.46 5.40
N ALA A 43 13.87 13.53 6.00
CA ALA A 43 15.34 13.55 6.04
C ALA A 43 15.93 13.33 4.63
N MET A 44 15.35 12.41 3.85
CA MET A 44 15.72 12.21 2.46
C MET A 44 15.47 13.46 1.63
N TYR A 45 14.28 14.05 1.74
CA TYR A 45 13.97 15.32 1.08
C TYR A 45 14.98 16.41 1.46
N ALA A 46 15.21 16.65 2.77
CA ALA A 46 16.17 17.64 3.26
C ALA A 46 17.57 17.46 2.66
N SER A 47 18.00 16.21 2.51
CA SER A 47 19.33 15.90 1.96
C SER A 47 19.37 16.05 0.43
N THR A 48 18.30 15.66 -0.27
CA THR A 48 18.21 15.78 -1.73
C THR A 48 18.14 17.22 -2.21
N VAL A 49 17.53 18.13 -1.43
CA VAL A 49 17.48 19.57 -1.72
C VAL A 49 18.63 20.34 -1.09
N ASN A 50 19.52 19.64 -0.37
CA ASN A 50 20.65 20.23 0.34
C ASN A 50 20.22 21.40 1.25
N HIS A 51 19.24 21.14 2.11
CA HIS A 51 18.58 22.16 2.93
C HIS A 51 19.59 22.86 3.84
N SER A 52 19.68 24.19 3.79
CA SER A 52 20.76 24.94 4.44
C SER A 52 20.56 25.20 5.93
N ALA A 53 19.34 25.06 6.45
CA ALA A 53 19.06 25.33 7.87
C ALA A 53 19.16 24.07 8.73
N ALA A 54 19.55 24.23 10.00
CA ALA A 54 19.67 23.13 10.96
C ALA A 54 18.36 22.37 11.22
N LYS A 55 17.21 22.96 10.87
CA LYS A 55 15.88 22.32 10.99
C LYS A 55 15.07 22.56 9.72
N LEU A 56 14.46 21.48 9.21
CA LEU A 56 13.49 21.53 8.14
C LEU A 56 12.13 21.96 8.71
N LYS A 57 11.60 23.08 8.24
CA LYS A 57 10.25 23.52 8.60
C LYS A 57 9.22 22.83 7.71
N THR A 58 8.23 22.18 8.33
CA THR A 58 7.13 21.47 7.64
C THR A 58 6.12 22.45 7.04
N THR A 59 6.53 23.19 6.02
CA THR A 59 5.64 24.09 5.26
C THR A 59 4.80 23.28 4.27
N LYS A 60 3.69 23.85 3.76
CA LYS A 60 2.85 23.20 2.74
C LYS A 60 3.65 22.79 1.49
N ALA A 61 4.64 23.59 1.08
CA ALA A 61 5.50 23.27 -0.06
C ALA A 61 6.42 22.07 0.21
N VAL A 62 7.08 22.06 1.37
CA VAL A 62 7.93 20.94 1.81
C VAL A 62 7.14 19.65 1.92
N VAL A 63 5.93 19.69 2.51
CA VAL A 63 5.07 18.50 2.59
C VAL A 63 4.71 17.99 1.20
N ARG A 64 4.34 18.87 0.27
CA ARG A 64 3.99 18.49 -1.10
C ARG A 64 5.16 17.81 -1.81
N GLU A 65 6.36 18.39 -1.74
CA GLU A 65 7.53 17.86 -2.43
C GLU A 65 8.07 16.58 -1.77
N ALA A 66 8.13 16.52 -0.44
CA ALA A 66 8.48 15.30 0.27
C ALA A 66 7.45 14.18 0.04
N THR A 67 6.16 14.51 -0.10
CA THR A 67 5.12 13.55 -0.48
C THR A 67 5.33 13.07 -1.91
N SER A 68 5.69 13.93 -2.85
CA SER A 68 5.99 13.55 -4.24
C SER A 68 7.24 12.65 -4.35
N LEU A 69 8.29 12.94 -3.57
CA LEU A 69 9.47 12.08 -3.47
C LEU A 69 9.08 10.70 -2.91
N LYS A 70 8.31 10.67 -1.83
CA LYS A 70 7.80 9.44 -1.24
C LYS A 70 6.96 8.64 -2.24
N ASP A 71 6.07 9.32 -2.96
CA ASP A 71 5.23 8.72 -3.99
C ASP A 71 6.06 8.00 -5.06
N SER A 72 7.08 8.69 -5.56
CA SER A 72 8.01 8.14 -6.56
C SER A 72 8.77 6.91 -6.07
N ILE A 73 9.22 6.91 -4.81
CA ILE A 73 9.93 5.78 -4.20
C ILE A 73 9.02 4.55 -4.08
N TYR A 74 7.82 4.72 -3.51
CA TYR A 74 6.89 3.61 -3.39
C TYR A 74 6.42 3.11 -4.75
N ALA A 75 6.21 3.99 -5.72
CA ALA A 75 5.85 3.58 -7.07
C ALA A 75 6.95 2.73 -7.72
N LEU A 76 8.23 3.07 -7.52
CA LEU A 76 9.34 2.23 -7.99
C LEU A 76 9.37 0.86 -7.28
N MET A 77 9.15 0.84 -5.96
CA MET A 77 9.06 -0.41 -5.20
C MET A 77 7.91 -1.29 -5.70
N MET A 78 6.73 -0.71 -5.90
CA MET A 78 5.54 -1.40 -6.40
C MET A 78 5.76 -1.93 -7.82
N PHE A 79 6.38 -1.13 -8.70
CA PHE A 79 6.69 -1.52 -10.07
C PHE A 79 7.63 -2.74 -10.15
N ASN A 80 8.60 -2.83 -9.24
CA ASN A 80 9.56 -3.93 -9.24
C ASN A 80 9.14 -5.12 -8.37
N LEU A 81 8.16 -4.95 -7.47
CA LEU A 81 7.82 -5.93 -6.43
C LEU A 81 7.66 -7.36 -6.97
N ARG A 82 6.86 -7.55 -8.03
CA ARG A 82 6.64 -8.88 -8.62
C ARG A 82 7.94 -9.52 -9.13
N LYS A 83 8.83 -8.73 -9.74
CA LYS A 83 10.14 -9.19 -10.25
C LYS A 83 11.10 -9.46 -9.10
N ASP A 84 11.11 -8.60 -8.09
CA ASP A 84 11.97 -8.74 -6.92
C ASP A 84 11.63 -10.00 -6.11
N VAL A 85 10.33 -10.32 -5.97
CA VAL A 85 9.86 -11.58 -5.38
C VAL A 85 10.28 -12.77 -6.24
N ALA A 86 10.08 -12.72 -7.56
CA ALA A 86 10.49 -13.80 -8.47
C ALA A 86 12.01 -14.06 -8.47
N LEU A 87 12.82 -13.03 -8.20
CA LEU A 87 14.27 -13.10 -8.07
C LEU A 87 14.74 -13.48 -6.64
N GLY A 88 13.82 -13.64 -5.69
CA GLY A 88 14.15 -13.94 -4.28
C GLY A 88 14.85 -12.79 -3.56
N LEU A 89 14.72 -11.55 -4.06
CA LEU A 89 15.24 -10.33 -3.46
C LEU A 89 14.36 -9.85 -2.30
N VAL A 90 13.06 -10.12 -2.39
CA VAL A 90 12.06 -9.82 -1.37
C VAL A 90 11.33 -11.10 -1.01
N ASP A 91 11.33 -11.45 0.28
CA ASP A 91 10.42 -12.47 0.83
C ASP A 91 9.14 -11.78 1.33
N PRO A 92 8.03 -11.86 0.56
CA PRO A 92 6.82 -11.11 0.89
C PRO A 92 6.16 -11.61 2.18
N ILE A 93 6.36 -12.87 2.58
CA ILE A 93 5.77 -13.42 3.82
C ILE A 93 6.52 -12.86 5.02
N ALA A 94 7.85 -12.89 4.98
CA ALA A 94 8.69 -12.33 6.03
C ALA A 94 8.50 -10.81 6.15
N GLU A 95 8.47 -10.08 5.03
CA GLU A 95 8.23 -8.63 5.02
C GLU A 95 6.87 -8.26 5.59
N TYR A 96 5.81 -8.98 5.22
CA TYR A 96 4.48 -8.73 5.77
C TYR A 96 4.40 -9.02 7.27
N ALA A 97 4.98 -10.14 7.74
CA ALA A 97 4.99 -10.50 9.16
C ALA A 97 5.74 -9.49 10.04
N LYS A 98 6.75 -8.81 9.48
CA LYS A 98 7.45 -7.71 10.20
C LYS A 98 6.56 -6.49 10.34
N LEU A 99 5.86 -6.11 9.27
CA LEU A 99 4.94 -4.96 9.27
C LEU A 99 3.73 -5.19 10.18
N TYR A 100 3.23 -6.43 10.22
CA TYR A 100 2.04 -6.84 10.96
C TYR A 100 2.30 -8.09 11.82
N PRO A 101 3.01 -7.97 12.96
CA PRO A 101 3.35 -9.11 13.81
C PRO A 101 2.15 -9.85 14.40
N ASP A 102 1.05 -9.13 14.62
CA ASP A 102 -0.18 -9.66 15.23
C ASP A 102 -1.13 -10.31 14.20
N HIS A 103 -0.80 -10.22 12.90
CA HIS A 103 -1.60 -10.85 11.85
C HIS A 103 -1.20 -12.31 11.64
N PRO A 104 -2.16 -13.18 11.27
CA PRO A 104 -1.83 -14.54 10.86
C PRO A 104 -0.91 -14.50 9.64
N ALA A 105 0.17 -15.30 9.68
CA ALA A 105 1.09 -15.41 8.56
C ALA A 105 0.37 -15.94 7.31
N TYR A 106 0.72 -15.37 6.16
CA TYR A 106 0.28 -15.92 4.87
C TYR A 106 0.97 -17.24 4.58
N THR A 107 0.24 -18.17 3.98
CA THR A 107 0.79 -19.43 3.47
C THR A 107 1.23 -19.33 2.01
N SER A 108 0.67 -18.36 1.27
CA SER A 108 0.86 -18.15 -0.16
C SER A 108 1.74 -16.93 -0.39
N THR A 109 2.80 -17.10 -1.19
CA THR A 109 3.73 -16.03 -1.57
C THR A 109 3.01 -14.96 -2.39
N GLU A 110 2.10 -15.38 -3.26
CA GLU A 110 1.33 -14.53 -4.16
C GLU A 110 0.32 -13.69 -3.38
N ALA A 111 -0.42 -14.29 -2.44
CA ALA A 111 -1.35 -13.57 -1.57
C ALA A 111 -0.62 -12.55 -0.67
N SER A 112 0.54 -12.92 -0.12
CA SER A 112 1.37 -12.01 0.68
C SER A 112 1.92 -10.87 -0.17
N THR A 113 2.27 -11.13 -1.44
CA THR A 113 2.70 -10.11 -2.39
C THR A 113 1.59 -9.10 -2.67
N ALA A 114 0.35 -9.56 -2.88
CA ALA A 114 -0.81 -8.69 -3.06
C ALA A 114 -1.09 -7.83 -1.81
N ALA A 115 -0.98 -8.41 -0.62
CA ALA A 115 -1.13 -7.68 0.64
C ALA A 115 -0.04 -6.62 0.84
N LEU A 116 1.21 -6.94 0.51
CA LEU A 116 2.34 -5.99 0.56
C LEU A 116 2.18 -4.87 -0.47
N TYR A 117 1.70 -5.18 -1.68
CA TYR A 117 1.39 -4.19 -2.71
C TYR A 117 0.30 -3.21 -2.25
N GLY A 118 -0.76 -3.71 -1.64
CA GLY A 118 -1.82 -2.89 -1.04
C GLY A 118 -1.29 -1.95 0.05
N HIS A 119 -0.43 -2.46 0.94
CA HIS A 119 0.25 -1.66 1.95
C HIS A 119 1.09 -0.53 1.33
N TYR A 120 1.92 -0.84 0.33
CA TYR A 120 2.74 0.17 -0.36
C TYR A 120 1.88 1.23 -1.04
N ASN A 121 0.79 0.86 -1.72
CA ASN A 121 -0.09 1.84 -2.35
C ASN A 121 -0.72 2.79 -1.32
N GLN A 122 -1.05 2.31 -0.13
CA GLN A 122 -1.58 3.16 0.92
C GLN A 122 -0.49 4.05 1.55
N ALA A 123 0.68 3.49 1.83
CA ALA A 123 1.82 4.24 2.36
C ALA A 123 2.24 5.36 1.39
N ARG A 124 2.15 5.09 0.07
CA ARG A 124 2.36 6.02 -1.04
C ARG A 124 1.40 7.21 -1.00
N THR A 125 0.09 6.96 -0.88
CA THR A 125 -0.96 8.01 -0.92
C THR A 125 -1.04 8.86 0.34
N ARG A 126 -0.49 8.38 1.47
CA ARG A 126 -0.48 9.12 2.73
C ARG A 126 0.39 10.38 2.63
N SER A 127 -0.07 11.54 3.08
CA SER A 127 0.78 12.75 3.11
C SER A 127 1.88 12.66 4.17
N THR A 128 3.07 13.20 3.88
CA THR A 128 4.17 13.30 4.88
C THR A 128 3.89 14.30 6.00
N GLY A 129 2.83 15.12 5.88
CA GLY A 129 2.37 16.03 6.93
C GLY A 129 1.42 15.38 7.94
N VAL A 130 0.97 14.14 7.68
CA VAL A 130 0.10 13.40 8.60
C VAL A 130 0.96 12.64 9.58
N LYS A 131 0.68 12.80 10.88
CA LYS A 131 1.33 12.01 11.92
C LYS A 131 0.91 10.56 11.78
N THR A 132 1.88 9.69 11.50
CA THR A 132 1.71 8.26 11.63
C THR A 132 2.16 7.83 13.00
N LEU A 133 1.45 6.89 13.60
CA LEU A 133 1.97 6.18 14.75
C LEU A 133 3.27 5.51 14.31
N MET A 134 4.24 5.50 15.21
CA MET A 134 5.38 4.61 15.04
C MET A 134 4.83 3.20 15.14
N SER A 135 4.36 2.62 14.02
CA SER A 135 4.64 1.21 13.83
C SER A 135 6.17 1.11 13.98
N ASN A 136 6.63 0.17 14.78
CA ASN A 136 8.06 0.01 15.11
C ASN A 136 8.92 -0.37 13.88
N VAL A 137 8.47 -0.07 12.66
CA VAL A 137 8.98 -0.61 11.40
C VAL A 137 8.92 0.46 10.30
N ILE A 138 9.64 1.57 10.49
CA ILE A 138 10.69 1.81 9.50
C ILE A 138 11.81 0.91 10.00
N PRO A 139 12.37 -0.04 9.25
CA PRO A 139 13.01 -1.22 9.85
C PRO A 139 14.07 -0.84 10.87
N THR A 140 13.67 -0.89 12.15
CA THR A 140 14.47 -0.41 13.29
C THR A 140 15.40 -1.51 13.80
N LYS A 141 15.37 -2.68 13.15
CA LYS A 141 16.42 -3.70 13.24
C LYS A 141 17.05 -3.92 11.86
N PRO A 142 18.40 -3.97 11.78
CA PRO A 142 19.17 -4.07 10.54
C PRO A 142 19.03 -5.42 9.81
N THR A 143 18.08 -6.27 10.20
CA THR A 143 17.80 -7.55 9.55
C THR A 143 16.69 -7.44 8.49
N ASP A 144 15.89 -6.37 8.57
CA ASP A 144 14.52 -6.40 8.05
C ASP A 144 14.19 -5.21 7.12
N LEU A 145 15.17 -4.34 6.86
CA LEU A 145 15.45 -3.91 5.49
C LEU A 145 16.40 -4.97 4.93
N GLN A 146 15.85 -6.05 4.40
CA GLN A 146 16.29 -6.37 3.05
C GLN A 146 15.59 -5.33 2.14
N ILE A 147 15.98 -4.05 2.15
CA ILE A 147 16.86 -3.62 1.05
C ILE A 147 17.76 -4.80 0.78
N THR A 148 17.36 -5.62 -0.21
CA THR A 148 18.35 -6.35 -0.97
C THR A 148 19.57 -5.48 -0.97
N PRO A 149 20.72 -5.93 -0.44
CA PRO A 149 21.92 -5.20 -0.75
C PRO A 149 21.82 -5.01 -2.25
N ILE A 150 21.96 -3.79 -2.74
CA ILE A 150 22.57 -3.67 -4.06
C ILE A 150 23.78 -4.62 -3.93
N PRO A 151 23.79 -5.77 -4.61
CA PRO A 151 24.23 -7.03 -4.01
C PRO A 151 25.71 -7.02 -3.61
N ARG A 152 26.00 -7.03 -2.29
CA ARG A 152 27.33 -7.04 -1.66
C ARG A 152 28.13 -5.74 -1.69
N LEU A 153 27.99 -4.91 -0.65
CA LEU A 153 29.14 -4.20 -0.08
C LEU A 153 29.45 -4.81 1.28
N VAL A 154 30.34 -5.80 1.26
CA VAL A 154 31.04 -6.30 2.45
C VAL A 154 32.01 -5.22 2.88
N MET A 155 31.83 -4.59 4.05
CA MET A 155 32.94 -4.10 4.88
C MET A 155 32.57 -4.07 6.37
N SER A 156 32.91 -5.20 7.01
CA SER A 156 33.52 -5.34 8.35
C SER A 156 33.41 -4.18 9.36
N SER A 157 32.49 -4.39 10.31
CA SER A 157 32.62 -4.26 11.77
C SER A 157 33.19 -2.98 12.44
N ARG A 158 32.31 -2.39 13.25
CA ARG A 158 32.50 -1.52 14.43
C ARG A 158 32.52 0.00 14.15
N LEU A 159 31.31 0.62 14.22
CA LEU A 159 30.95 1.89 14.89
C LEU A 159 29.53 2.36 14.44
N PRO A 160 28.84 3.27 15.17
CA PRO A 160 27.37 3.34 15.22
C PRO A 160 26.74 3.82 13.91
N THR A 161 25.61 3.20 13.62
CA THR A 161 24.89 3.16 12.34
C THR A 161 24.55 4.53 11.75
N ILE A 162 25.12 4.78 10.59
CA ILE A 162 24.68 5.79 9.62
C ILE A 162 24.02 4.98 8.50
N LEU A 163 22.76 5.27 8.16
CA LEU A 163 22.03 4.56 7.11
C LEU A 163 22.37 5.26 5.80
N LEU A 164 23.19 4.59 5.01
CA LEU A 164 24.14 5.29 4.17
C LEU A 164 24.06 4.64 2.79
N GLY A 165 23.75 5.45 1.77
CA GLY A 165 24.16 5.16 0.40
C GLY A 165 25.68 5.31 0.33
N ILE A 166 26.40 4.40 1.00
CA ILE A 166 27.86 4.34 0.97
C ILE A 166 28.22 3.48 -0.21
N ILE A 167 29.05 4.02 -1.09
CA ILE A 167 30.27 3.28 -1.38
C ILE A 167 31.39 4.01 -0.64
N SER A 168 31.79 3.50 0.53
CA SER A 168 32.99 3.99 1.22
C SER A 168 34.14 3.16 0.72
N MET A 169 35.06 3.84 0.05
CA MET A 169 36.44 3.39 -0.02
C MET A 169 37.27 4.13 1.02
N PRO A 170 38.36 3.53 1.52
CA PRO A 170 39.21 4.16 2.53
C PRO A 170 39.87 5.40 1.94
N ALA A 171 39.83 6.49 2.71
CA ALA A 171 40.64 7.70 2.51
C ALA A 171 40.49 8.42 1.16
N GLY A 172 39.55 9.37 1.09
CA GLY A 172 39.68 10.59 0.28
C GLY A 172 39.72 10.45 -1.26
N ARG A 173 39.22 9.36 -1.86
CA ARG A 173 39.41 9.09 -3.29
C ARG A 173 38.19 8.66 -4.11
N SER A 174 36.97 8.77 -3.60
CA SER A 174 35.75 8.55 -4.40
C SER A 174 34.67 9.58 -4.06
N ILE A 175 34.17 10.27 -5.10
CA ILE A 175 33.23 11.40 -5.02
C ILE A 175 31.98 11.06 -5.83
N CYS A 176 31.25 10.03 -5.42
CA CYS A 176 29.95 9.69 -6.02
C CYS A 176 28.95 9.49 -4.88
N CYS A 177 28.56 10.60 -4.24
CA CYS A 177 27.62 10.59 -3.13
C CYS A 177 26.39 11.42 -3.50
N GLN A 178 25.22 10.78 -3.57
CA GLN A 178 23.99 11.44 -3.98
C GLN A 178 23.32 12.19 -2.81
N PHE A 179 23.40 11.65 -1.58
CA PHE A 179 22.99 12.29 -0.31
C PHE A 179 23.39 11.41 0.89
N PHE A 180 23.38 11.96 2.13
CA PHE A 180 23.55 11.18 3.36
C PHE A 180 22.34 11.29 4.28
N LEU A 181 22.13 10.25 5.09
CA LEU A 181 21.14 10.22 6.17
C LEU A 181 21.81 9.72 7.44
N VAL A 182 21.38 10.26 8.58
CA VAL A 182 21.85 9.79 9.89
C VAL A 182 20.68 9.14 10.61
N LEU A 183 20.83 7.88 11.00
CA LEU A 183 19.87 7.18 11.84
C LEU A 183 20.39 7.15 13.28
N ARG A 184 19.60 7.71 14.20
CA ARG A 184 19.85 7.58 15.64
C ARG A 184 19.02 6.44 16.20
N HIS A 185 19.67 5.30 16.46
CA HIS A 185 19.02 4.11 17.00
C HIS A 185 18.41 4.30 18.39
N ASP A 186 19.01 5.15 19.22
CA ASP A 186 18.49 5.47 20.56
C ASP A 186 17.16 6.24 20.50
N GLN A 187 16.88 6.87 19.37
CA GLN A 187 15.70 7.70 19.16
C GLN A 187 14.76 7.12 18.09
N SER A 188 15.17 6.03 17.41
CA SER A 188 14.50 5.51 16.22
C SER A 188 14.17 6.61 15.21
N TYR A 189 15.14 7.51 14.97
CA TYR A 189 14.89 8.79 14.32
C TYR A 189 15.94 9.14 13.25
N PHE A 190 15.47 9.61 12.10
CA PHE A 190 16.31 10.00 10.97
C PHE A 190 16.57 11.51 10.93
N TYR A 191 17.79 11.88 10.57
CA TYR A 191 18.21 13.24 10.25
C TYR A 191 18.67 13.33 8.80
N GLY A 192 18.35 14.44 8.16
CA GLY A 192 18.94 14.78 6.86
C GLY A 192 20.37 15.28 7.03
N VAL A 193 21.12 15.31 5.95
CA VAL A 193 22.46 15.89 5.92
C VAL A 193 22.56 16.89 4.77
N SER A 194 23.04 18.08 5.10
CA SER A 194 23.33 19.15 4.15
C SER A 194 24.84 19.33 4.02
N HIS A 195 25.33 19.43 2.79
CA HIS A 195 26.74 19.62 2.45
C HIS A 195 27.03 21.02 1.93
N GLY A 196 26.03 21.91 1.89
CA GLY A 196 26.19 23.27 1.40
C GLY A 196 26.77 23.30 -0.02
N GLU A 197 27.84 24.07 -0.21
CA GLU A 197 28.50 24.23 -1.51
C GLU A 197 29.07 22.92 -2.07
N LEU A 198 29.51 21.99 -1.21
CA LEU A 198 30.10 20.73 -1.65
C LEU A 198 29.09 19.85 -2.41
N PHE A 199 27.80 19.89 -2.04
CA PHE A 199 26.74 19.21 -2.79
C PHE A 199 26.62 19.73 -4.22
N LEU A 200 26.64 21.05 -4.37
CA LEU A 200 26.53 21.71 -5.69
C LEU A 200 27.75 21.40 -6.54
N LYS A 201 28.93 21.34 -5.92
CA LYS A 201 30.17 20.91 -6.56
C LYS A 201 30.04 19.48 -7.10
N TRP A 202 29.65 18.52 -6.27
CA TRP A 202 29.49 17.13 -6.71
C TRP A 202 28.48 16.95 -7.85
N ARG A 203 27.41 17.75 -7.86
CA ARG A 203 26.41 17.79 -8.95
C ARG A 203 26.97 18.38 -10.24
N ALA A 204 27.85 19.38 -10.16
CA ALA A 204 28.47 20.04 -11.31
C ALA A 204 29.65 19.26 -11.92
N GLU A 205 30.28 18.36 -11.17
CA GLU A 205 31.35 17.48 -11.65
C GLU A 205 30.87 16.58 -12.80
N GLY A 206 31.46 16.77 -13.99
CA GLY A 206 31.18 16.02 -15.21
C GLY A 206 29.89 16.43 -15.93
N ASP A 207 29.15 17.40 -15.40
CA ASP A 207 27.94 17.97 -16.02
C ASP A 207 28.17 19.45 -16.35
N GLU A 208 28.59 19.72 -17.59
CA GLU A 208 28.81 21.09 -18.06
C GLU A 208 27.52 21.92 -18.13
N THR A 209 26.37 21.29 -18.28
CA THR A 209 25.09 22.00 -18.39
C THR A 209 24.67 22.53 -17.03
N PHE A 210 24.67 21.67 -16.01
CA PHE A 210 24.39 22.07 -14.63
C PHE A 210 25.44 23.06 -14.11
N ALA A 211 26.72 22.86 -14.42
CA ALA A 211 27.78 23.78 -14.01
C ALA A 211 27.57 25.21 -14.56
N LYS A 212 27.08 25.36 -15.80
CA LYS A 212 26.83 26.67 -16.42
C LYS A 212 25.71 27.44 -15.71
N ASP A 213 24.69 26.75 -15.23
CA ASP A 213 23.51 27.33 -14.56
C ASP A 213 23.80 27.83 -13.13
N LEU A 214 24.93 27.41 -12.53
CA LEU A 214 25.33 27.88 -11.21
C LEU A 214 25.88 29.32 -11.24
N PRO A 215 25.72 30.11 -10.15
CA PRO A 215 26.35 31.43 -10.04
C PRO A 215 27.88 31.40 -10.19
N ASP A 216 28.44 32.42 -10.84
CA ASP A 216 29.90 32.59 -11.00
C ASP A 216 30.62 32.94 -9.68
N SER A 217 29.89 33.13 -8.59
CA SER A 217 30.46 33.37 -7.25
C SER A 217 31.21 32.16 -6.68
N TYR A 218 31.00 30.96 -7.21
CA TYR A 218 31.68 29.75 -6.76
C TYR A 218 33.09 29.64 -7.36
N MET A 219 34.11 29.77 -6.51
CA MET A 219 35.52 29.80 -6.95
C MET A 219 35.96 28.53 -7.71
N TRP A 220 35.35 27.38 -7.42
CA TRP A 220 35.70 26.12 -8.10
C TRP A 220 35.04 25.97 -9.49
N LYS A 221 34.08 26.82 -9.87
CA LYS A 221 33.33 26.68 -11.12
C LYS A 221 34.22 26.74 -12.36
N GLU A 222 35.25 27.59 -12.34
CA GLU A 222 36.17 27.76 -13.47
C GLU A 222 37.03 26.50 -13.75
N ASP A 223 37.34 25.74 -12.69
CA ASP A 223 38.30 24.63 -12.76
C ASP A 223 37.62 23.24 -12.77
N ILE A 224 36.38 23.13 -12.32
CA ILE A 224 35.74 21.84 -11.98
C ILE A 224 35.70 20.82 -13.12
N ASN A 225 35.42 21.28 -14.34
CA ASN A 225 35.37 20.47 -15.56
C ASN A 225 36.48 20.83 -16.55
N SER A 226 37.53 21.53 -16.07
CA SER A 226 38.67 21.93 -16.92
C SER A 226 39.53 20.72 -17.26
N LEU A 227 39.58 20.41 -18.56
CA LEU A 227 40.35 19.30 -19.13
C LEU A 227 41.60 19.85 -19.84
N THR A 228 42.76 19.29 -19.51
CA THR A 228 44.00 19.47 -20.27
C THR A 228 43.87 18.87 -21.68
N ASN A 229 44.76 19.28 -22.60
CA ASN A 229 44.75 18.76 -23.98
C ASN A 229 44.94 17.24 -24.06
N THR A 230 45.71 16.67 -23.13
CA THR A 230 45.90 15.23 -22.99
C THR A 230 44.62 14.58 -22.47
N GLU A 231 44.05 15.06 -21.35
CA GLU A 231 42.78 14.53 -20.81
C GLU A 231 41.67 14.58 -21.86
N ARG A 232 41.60 15.64 -22.69
CA ARG A 232 40.62 15.81 -23.76
C ARG A 232 40.78 14.81 -24.90
N SER A 233 42.01 14.46 -25.26
CA SER A 233 42.30 13.60 -26.41
C SER A 233 42.29 12.10 -26.09
N VAL A 234 42.34 11.74 -24.80
CA VAL A 234 42.30 10.33 -24.38
C VAL A 234 40.90 9.74 -24.59
N ASP A 235 40.84 8.60 -25.27
CA ASP A 235 39.63 7.81 -25.43
C ASP A 235 39.37 6.97 -24.16
N LEU A 236 38.22 7.19 -23.53
CA LEU A 236 37.83 6.48 -22.30
C LEU A 236 37.71 4.97 -22.52
N THR A 237 37.43 4.49 -23.74
CA THR A 237 37.31 3.05 -24.04
C THR A 237 38.66 2.33 -23.96
N THR A 238 39.77 3.06 -24.09
CA THR A 238 41.14 2.51 -24.03
C THR A 238 41.71 2.47 -22.61
N ILE A 239 41.05 3.12 -21.65
CA ILE A 239 41.44 3.14 -20.24
C ILE A 239 40.67 2.05 -19.49
N ASN A 240 41.32 1.36 -18.56
CA ASN A 240 40.63 0.54 -17.58
C ASN A 240 39.85 1.43 -16.58
N GLN A 241 38.61 1.76 -16.91
CA GLN A 241 37.73 2.60 -16.09
C GLN A 241 37.37 1.95 -14.74
N LEU A 242 37.55 0.63 -14.60
CA LEU A 242 37.36 -0.09 -13.35
C LEU A 242 38.58 -0.02 -12.42
N ALA A 243 39.72 0.49 -12.89
CA ALA A 243 40.89 0.67 -12.03
C ALA A 243 40.64 1.79 -11.01
N ASP A 244 40.67 1.45 -9.72
CA ASP A 244 40.59 2.41 -8.63
C ASP A 244 41.94 3.11 -8.39
N ILE A 245 42.32 3.96 -9.35
CA ILE A 245 43.54 4.76 -9.30
C ILE A 245 43.21 6.24 -9.45
N THR A 246 44.01 7.09 -8.79
CA THR A 246 43.76 8.53 -8.65
C THR A 246 43.60 9.24 -9.99
N GLU A 247 44.41 8.86 -10.97
CA GLU A 247 44.48 9.45 -12.30
C GLU A 247 43.20 9.16 -13.09
N VAL A 248 42.73 7.92 -13.03
CA VAL A 248 41.47 7.48 -13.65
C VAL A 248 40.29 8.15 -12.95
N ASN A 249 40.25 8.14 -11.63
CA ASN A 249 39.16 8.76 -10.87
C ASN A 249 39.06 10.26 -11.14
N LYS A 250 40.20 11.00 -11.20
CA LYS A 250 40.21 12.42 -11.58
C LYS A 250 39.65 12.65 -12.99
N LEU A 251 40.00 11.79 -13.94
CA LEU A 251 39.50 11.89 -15.31
C LEU A 251 37.99 11.62 -15.39
N LEU A 252 37.51 10.58 -14.69
CA LEU A 252 36.08 10.23 -14.65
C LEU A 252 35.25 11.34 -13.97
N ILE A 253 35.74 11.93 -12.88
CA ILE A 253 35.08 13.04 -12.17
C ILE A 253 34.83 14.24 -13.10
N LYS A 254 35.80 14.60 -13.94
CA LYS A 254 35.69 15.74 -14.85
C LYS A 254 34.84 15.47 -16.10
N ARG A 255 34.64 14.21 -16.47
CA ARG A 255 34.06 13.81 -17.77
C ARG A 255 32.72 13.13 -17.68
N LEU A 256 32.37 12.60 -16.52
CA LEU A 256 31.15 11.83 -16.32
C LEU A 256 30.34 12.44 -15.19
N GLU A 257 29.06 12.66 -15.46
CA GLU A 257 28.09 13.06 -14.45
C GLU A 257 28.05 12.06 -13.27
N MET A 258 27.55 12.53 -12.12
CA MET A 258 27.49 11.74 -10.89
C MET A 258 26.79 10.37 -11.09
N ARG A 259 25.71 10.33 -11.88
CA ARG A 259 24.95 9.09 -12.11
C ARG A 259 25.77 8.04 -12.86
N ALA A 260 26.41 8.42 -13.97
CA ALA A 260 27.26 7.54 -14.75
C ALA A 260 28.46 7.05 -13.93
N ARG A 261 29.03 7.89 -13.06
CA ARG A 261 30.10 7.47 -12.16
C ARG A 261 29.67 6.41 -11.16
N LEU A 262 28.43 6.48 -10.65
CA LEU A 262 27.89 5.49 -9.72
C LEU A 262 27.86 4.06 -10.33
N ASP A 263 27.66 3.94 -11.64
CA ASP A 263 27.65 2.64 -12.34
C ASP A 263 29.04 1.97 -12.32
N PHE A 264 30.12 2.75 -12.46
CA PHE A 264 31.48 2.24 -12.31
C PHE A 264 31.76 1.81 -10.88
N VAL A 265 31.24 2.53 -9.91
CA VAL A 265 31.40 2.15 -8.52
C VAL A 265 30.65 0.84 -8.24
N HIS A 266 29.44 0.68 -8.78
CA HIS A 266 28.71 -0.58 -8.71
C HIS A 266 29.51 -1.72 -9.34
N ALA A 267 30.00 -1.53 -10.56
CA ALA A 267 30.80 -2.53 -11.26
C ALA A 267 32.08 -2.92 -10.49
N ARG A 268 32.79 -1.95 -9.90
CA ARG A 268 33.99 -2.20 -9.06
C ARG A 268 33.67 -3.02 -7.80
N GLN A 269 32.48 -2.84 -7.25
CA GLN A 269 32.01 -3.56 -6.05
C GLN A 269 31.31 -4.89 -6.39
N GLY A 270 31.20 -5.25 -7.68
CA GLY A 270 30.47 -6.45 -8.11
C GLY A 270 28.95 -6.34 -7.93
N LEU A 271 28.45 -5.10 -7.82
CA LEU A 271 27.04 -4.78 -7.70
C LEU A 271 26.37 -4.73 -9.07
N ALA A 272 25.07 -5.06 -9.11
CA ALA A 272 24.26 -4.81 -10.31
C ALA A 272 24.21 -3.30 -10.60
N ILE A 273 24.41 -2.95 -11.87
CA ILE A 273 24.26 -1.58 -12.36
C ILE A 273 22.77 -1.22 -12.30
N LEU A 274 22.45 -0.08 -11.69
CA LEU A 274 21.06 0.37 -11.57
C LEU A 274 20.55 0.82 -12.94
N ASN A 275 19.31 0.48 -13.28
CA ASN A 275 18.72 0.96 -14.52
C ASN A 275 18.64 2.50 -14.48
N ALA A 276 19.07 3.14 -15.56
CA ALA A 276 19.01 4.60 -15.73
C ALA A 276 17.72 5.04 -16.44
N ASP A 277 16.90 4.10 -16.89
CA ASP A 277 15.62 4.42 -17.52
C ASP A 277 14.76 5.26 -16.56
N PRO A 278 14.23 6.41 -17.02
CA PRO A 278 13.30 7.18 -16.23
C PRO A 278 12.07 6.32 -15.90
N LEU A 279 11.43 6.62 -14.76
CA LEU A 279 10.12 6.06 -14.49
C LEU A 279 9.20 6.34 -15.68
N PRO A 280 8.38 5.37 -16.11
CA PRO A 280 7.44 5.57 -17.21
C PRO A 280 6.58 6.83 -16.98
N SER A 281 6.36 7.60 -18.03
CA SER A 281 5.47 8.78 -17.99
C SER A 281 4.07 8.43 -17.49
N ASP A 282 3.60 7.23 -17.82
CA ASP A 282 2.28 6.71 -17.48
C ASP A 282 2.35 5.74 -16.28
N LEU A 283 3.04 6.18 -15.22
CA LEU A 283 3.28 5.40 -14.00
C LEU A 283 1.99 4.79 -13.41
N LYS A 284 0.86 5.51 -13.49
CA LYS A 284 -0.43 5.02 -13.00
C LYS A 284 -0.90 3.78 -13.77
N GLU A 285 -0.83 3.81 -15.10
CA GLU A 285 -1.22 2.70 -15.96
C GLU A 285 -0.29 1.50 -15.77
N VAL A 286 1.02 1.76 -15.65
CA VAL A 286 2.01 0.71 -15.41
C VAL A 286 1.79 0.03 -14.05
N LEU A 287 1.52 0.80 -12.99
CA LEU A 287 1.18 0.25 -11.68
C LEU A 287 -0.12 -0.56 -11.71
N HIS A 288 -1.13 -0.10 -12.45
CA HIS A 288 -2.37 -0.84 -12.63
C HIS A 288 -2.14 -2.20 -13.31
N ILE A 289 -1.30 -2.25 -14.34
CA ILE A 289 -0.93 -3.49 -15.03
C ILE A 289 -0.14 -4.43 -14.10
N GLU A 290 0.85 -3.93 -13.35
CA GLU A 290 1.60 -4.78 -12.41
C GLU A 290 0.71 -5.32 -11.29
N GLU A 291 -0.24 -4.52 -10.80
CA GLU A 291 -1.24 -4.96 -9.84
C GLU A 291 -2.15 -6.04 -10.42
N GLN A 292 -2.60 -5.89 -11.67
CA GLN A 292 -3.38 -6.91 -12.36
C GLN A 292 -2.62 -8.26 -12.40
N HIS A 293 -1.34 -8.24 -12.77
CA HIS A 293 -0.53 -9.46 -12.79
C HIS A 293 -0.39 -10.08 -11.39
N ILE A 294 -0.30 -9.27 -10.33
CA ILE A 294 -0.25 -9.78 -8.95
C ILE A 294 -1.58 -10.46 -8.58
N HIS A 295 -2.71 -9.88 -8.97
CA HIS A 295 -4.02 -10.50 -8.73
C HIS A 295 -4.19 -11.83 -9.47
N GLU A 296 -3.78 -11.88 -10.74
CA GLU A 296 -3.81 -13.10 -11.54
C GLU A 296 -2.92 -14.21 -10.95
N ALA A 297 -1.80 -13.85 -10.32
CA ALA A 297 -0.84 -14.80 -9.76
C ALA A 297 -1.42 -15.67 -8.63
N TYR A 298 -2.27 -15.12 -7.75
CA TYR A 298 -2.94 -15.90 -6.70
C TYR A 298 -4.32 -16.46 -7.14
N GLY A 299 -4.63 -16.43 -8.45
CA GLY A 299 -5.76 -17.14 -9.02
C GLY A 299 -6.98 -16.28 -9.37
N MET A 300 -6.88 -14.95 -9.38
CA MET A 300 -7.94 -14.11 -9.96
C MET A 300 -8.01 -14.28 -11.47
N ASP A 301 -9.21 -14.19 -12.03
CA ASP A 301 -9.37 -14.07 -13.48
C ASP A 301 -8.99 -12.67 -13.99
N THR A 302 -8.59 -12.58 -15.25
CA THR A 302 -8.11 -11.34 -15.88
C THR A 302 -9.13 -10.21 -15.77
N TYR A 303 -10.42 -10.52 -15.91
CA TYR A 303 -11.47 -9.50 -15.79
C TYR A 303 -11.58 -8.95 -14.35
N ALA A 304 -11.54 -9.84 -13.36
CA ALA A 304 -11.52 -9.44 -11.96
C ALA A 304 -10.26 -8.65 -11.62
N ALA A 305 -9.11 -9.08 -12.12
CA ALA A 305 -7.85 -8.40 -11.92
C ALA A 305 -7.85 -7.00 -12.56
N SER A 306 -8.49 -6.80 -13.71
CA SER A 306 -8.63 -5.48 -14.34
C SER A 306 -9.75 -4.60 -13.76
N SER A 307 -10.48 -5.06 -12.73
CA SER A 307 -11.61 -4.30 -12.17
C SER A 307 -11.24 -3.26 -11.09
N GLN A 308 -9.95 -2.94 -10.96
CA GLN A 308 -9.39 -2.06 -9.92
C GLN A 308 -9.81 -0.60 -10.05
N GLU A 309 -10.12 -0.14 -11.27
CA GLU A 309 -10.65 1.20 -11.54
C GLU A 309 -11.75 1.08 -12.61
N ASP A 310 -12.83 1.85 -12.51
CA ASP A 310 -13.93 1.98 -13.49
C ASP A 310 -15.07 0.95 -13.58
N GLN A 311 -15.18 -0.01 -12.65
CA GLN A 311 -16.47 -0.65 -12.40
C GLN A 311 -17.00 -0.28 -11.02
N SER A 312 -17.15 1.03 -10.81
CA SER A 312 -18.31 1.51 -10.05
C SER A 312 -19.48 0.69 -10.57
N ARG A 313 -20.06 -0.17 -9.72
CA ARG A 313 -21.27 -0.92 -10.02
C ARG A 313 -22.37 0.08 -10.33
N GLY A 314 -22.39 0.60 -11.55
CA GLY A 314 -23.44 1.39 -12.15
C GLY A 314 -24.51 0.43 -12.64
N HIS A 315 -25.07 -0.36 -11.73
CA HIS A 315 -26.49 -0.68 -11.89
C HIS A 315 -27.21 0.63 -11.55
N GLN A 316 -27.55 1.35 -12.62
CA GLN A 316 -28.39 2.55 -12.66
C GLN A 316 -28.05 3.69 -11.67
N GLY A 317 -27.14 4.58 -12.10
CA GLY A 317 -27.39 6.02 -11.97
C GLY A 317 -26.88 6.79 -10.74
N SER A 318 -26.38 6.16 -9.68
CA SER A 318 -25.81 6.90 -8.54
C SER A 318 -24.42 6.38 -8.14
N SER A 319 -23.44 7.30 -8.07
CA SER A 319 -22.11 6.99 -7.52
C SER A 319 -22.21 6.69 -6.04
N LEU A 320 -21.53 5.66 -5.54
CA LEU A 320 -21.48 5.36 -4.11
C LEU A 320 -21.06 6.63 -3.32
N PRO A 321 -21.75 6.94 -2.21
CA PRO A 321 -21.52 8.18 -1.49
C PRO A 321 -20.19 8.15 -0.75
N GLN A 322 -19.66 9.33 -0.43
CA GLN A 322 -18.55 9.42 0.50
C GLN A 322 -19.03 9.04 1.91
N ARG A 323 -18.26 8.16 2.56
CA ARG A 323 -18.53 7.72 3.93
C ARG A 323 -18.59 8.90 4.89
N TYR A 324 -19.60 8.89 5.75
CA TYR A 324 -19.79 9.86 6.82
C TYR A 324 -18.62 9.77 7.81
N ALA A 325 -18.10 10.92 8.25
CA ALA A 325 -16.90 10.97 9.07
C ALA A 325 -17.09 10.28 10.42
N LYS A 326 -16.09 9.47 10.83
CA LYS A 326 -16.04 8.87 12.17
C LYS A 326 -15.89 9.99 13.21
N ALA A 327 -16.70 9.95 14.26
CA ALA A 327 -16.69 10.97 15.32
C ALA A 327 -15.39 10.98 16.15
N THR A 328 -14.62 9.88 16.12
CA THR A 328 -13.43 9.64 16.94
C THR A 328 -12.43 8.78 16.17
N SER A 329 -11.13 9.10 16.27
CA SER A 329 -10.03 8.35 15.64
C SER A 329 -8.82 8.29 16.59
N GLY A 330 -8.27 7.08 16.82
CA GLY A 330 -7.10 6.82 17.66
C GLY A 330 -7.00 5.36 18.17
N ASP A 331 -5.82 4.92 18.62
CA ASP A 331 -5.53 3.49 18.94
C ASP A 331 -6.38 2.89 20.04
N ILE A 332 -6.65 3.68 21.09
CA ILE A 332 -7.50 3.24 22.19
C ILE A 332 -8.90 2.91 21.65
N ILE A 333 -9.39 3.70 20.70
CA ILE A 333 -10.68 3.48 20.05
C ILE A 333 -10.63 2.25 19.13
N VAL A 334 -9.51 1.98 18.44
CA VAL A 334 -9.36 0.76 17.60
C VAL A 334 -9.39 -0.50 18.46
N ASN A 335 -8.66 -0.52 19.57
CA ASN A 335 -8.64 -1.67 20.48
C ASN A 335 -10.00 -1.89 21.16
N THR A 336 -10.63 -0.82 21.65
CA THR A 336 -11.98 -0.93 22.24
C THR A 336 -13.01 -1.31 21.18
N TYR A 337 -12.90 -0.80 19.94
CA TYR A 337 -13.78 -1.21 18.83
C TYR A 337 -13.60 -2.69 18.48
N PHE A 338 -12.36 -3.19 18.47
CA PHE A 338 -12.08 -4.61 18.31
C PHE A 338 -12.76 -5.45 19.41
N CYS A 339 -12.66 -5.04 20.68
CA CYS A 339 -13.36 -5.70 21.80
C CYS A 339 -14.88 -5.69 21.61
N ILE A 340 -15.46 -4.53 21.25
CA ILE A 340 -16.90 -4.38 20.98
C ILE A 340 -17.33 -5.32 19.86
N LEU A 341 -16.56 -5.46 18.78
CA LEU A 341 -16.88 -6.36 17.68
C LEU A 341 -16.71 -7.84 18.04
N ARG A 342 -15.87 -8.17 19.02
CA ARG A 342 -15.62 -9.54 19.48
C ARG A 342 -16.68 -10.08 20.44
N GLN A 343 -17.18 -9.24 21.35
CA GLN A 343 -18.10 -9.68 22.41
C GLN A 343 -19.46 -10.14 21.84
N SER A 344 -19.96 -11.32 22.20
CA SER A 344 -21.33 -11.71 21.82
C SER A 344 -22.36 -10.75 22.42
N ASN A 345 -23.44 -10.48 21.70
CA ASN A 345 -24.52 -9.58 22.15
C ASN A 345 -25.20 -10.02 23.48
N SER A 346 -24.93 -11.24 23.96
CA SER A 346 -25.46 -11.83 25.20
C SER A 346 -24.63 -11.59 26.47
N VAL A 347 -23.40 -11.06 26.36
CA VAL A 347 -22.49 -10.88 27.52
C VAL A 347 -22.71 -9.50 28.16
N PRO A 348 -22.80 -9.40 29.51
CA PRO A 348 -22.89 -8.12 30.21
C PRO A 348 -21.64 -7.27 29.93
N LYS A 349 -21.87 -6.02 29.54
CA LYS A 349 -20.86 -5.09 29.03
C LYS A 349 -19.89 -4.65 30.13
N GLU A 350 -18.60 -4.55 29.80
CA GLU A 350 -17.59 -3.99 30.70
C GLU A 350 -17.76 -2.46 30.85
N GLU A 351 -17.39 -1.92 32.02
CA GLU A 351 -17.61 -0.52 32.40
C GLU A 351 -16.85 0.48 31.49
N VAL A 352 -15.80 0.03 30.80
CA VAL A 352 -14.93 0.83 29.91
C VAL A 352 -15.46 0.87 28.47
N ASP A 353 -16.14 -0.17 28.02
CA ASP A 353 -16.57 -0.32 26.60
C ASP A 353 -17.90 0.39 26.31
N GLY A 354 -18.78 0.48 27.32
CA GLY A 354 -20.13 1.03 27.19
C GLY A 354 -20.20 2.46 26.62
N PRO A 355 -19.44 3.44 27.15
CA PRO A 355 -19.48 4.81 26.63
C PRO A 355 -19.05 4.96 25.17
N LEU A 356 -18.06 4.17 24.72
CA LEU A 356 -17.63 4.19 23.32
C LEU A 356 -18.67 3.54 22.42
N GLU A 357 -19.26 2.43 22.85
CA GLU A 357 -20.33 1.77 22.10
C GLU A 357 -21.54 2.69 21.92
N ASP A 358 -21.95 3.42 22.96
CA ASP A 358 -23.03 4.40 22.88
C ASP A 358 -22.71 5.52 21.87
N LEU A 359 -21.45 5.98 21.85
CA LEU A 359 -20.98 6.98 20.89
C LEU A 359 -21.04 6.44 19.45
N ILE A 360 -20.61 5.20 19.22
CA ILE A 360 -20.65 4.53 17.91
C ILE A 360 -22.10 4.37 17.45
N ALA A 361 -22.98 3.86 18.32
CA ALA A 361 -24.40 3.67 18.04
C ALA A 361 -25.09 5.00 17.72
N LEU A 362 -24.77 6.08 18.44
CA LEU A 362 -25.28 7.42 18.16
C LEU A 362 -24.76 7.95 16.82
N SER A 363 -23.47 7.74 16.52
CA SER A 363 -22.86 8.17 15.26
C SER A 363 -23.50 7.50 14.04
N ASN A 364 -23.74 6.19 14.09
CA ASN A 364 -24.48 5.47 13.04
C ASN A 364 -25.93 5.96 12.92
N GLN A 365 -26.60 6.21 14.05
CA GLN A 365 -27.97 6.71 14.05
C GLN A 365 -28.09 8.12 13.43
N GLU A 366 -27.15 9.01 13.74
CA GLU A 366 -27.07 10.34 13.12
C GLU A 366 -26.78 10.25 11.63
N ALA A 367 -25.85 9.37 11.23
CA ALA A 367 -25.54 9.12 9.83
C ALA A 367 -26.76 8.56 9.08
N PHE A 368 -27.51 7.63 9.66
CA PHE A 368 -28.75 7.11 9.07
C PHE A 368 -29.80 8.21 8.83
N ILE A 369 -30.02 9.09 9.82
CA ILE A 369 -30.98 10.20 9.67
C ILE A 369 -30.53 11.13 8.54
N LYS A 370 -29.24 11.48 8.50
CA LYS A 370 -28.67 12.32 7.43
C LYS A 370 -28.77 11.67 6.06
N TRP A 371 -28.39 10.40 5.95
CA TRP A 371 -28.52 9.62 4.72
C TRP A 371 -29.96 9.62 4.22
N ARG A 372 -30.92 9.32 5.10
CA ARG A 372 -32.34 9.34 4.75
C ARG A 372 -32.74 10.71 4.23
N ASP A 373 -32.38 11.79 4.93
CA ASP A 373 -32.82 13.14 4.57
C ASP A 373 -32.19 13.63 3.26
N LEU A 374 -30.95 13.22 2.97
CA LEU A 374 -30.24 13.56 1.73
C LEU A 374 -30.74 12.77 0.52
N PHE A 375 -31.01 11.47 0.68
CA PHE A 375 -31.23 10.54 -0.44
C PHE A 375 -32.67 10.02 -0.53
N LYS A 376 -33.62 10.60 0.22
CA LYS A 376 -35.03 10.15 0.24
C LYS A 376 -35.66 10.11 -1.15
N GLU A 377 -35.49 11.18 -1.93
CA GLU A 377 -36.11 11.31 -3.25
C GLU A 377 -35.37 10.46 -4.29
N GLU A 378 -34.04 10.49 -4.25
CA GLU A 378 -33.17 9.74 -5.17
C GLU A 378 -33.39 8.22 -5.07
N LEU A 379 -33.40 7.68 -3.85
CA LEU A 379 -33.53 6.24 -3.60
C LEU A 379 -34.98 5.79 -3.37
N SER A 380 -35.95 6.69 -3.52
CA SER A 380 -37.38 6.40 -3.30
C SER A 380 -37.67 5.76 -1.94
N LEU A 381 -37.09 6.31 -0.87
CA LEU A 381 -37.19 5.73 0.48
C LEU A 381 -38.63 5.73 1.01
N PRO A 382 -39.05 4.69 1.75
CA PRO A 382 -40.38 4.60 2.31
C PRO A 382 -40.63 5.69 3.36
N THR A 383 -41.87 6.18 3.44
CA THR A 383 -42.23 7.23 4.39
C THR A 383 -42.36 6.66 5.80
N MET A 384 -41.44 7.01 6.68
CA MET A 384 -41.44 6.54 8.07
C MET A 384 -42.31 7.47 8.95
N LYS A 385 -43.40 6.94 9.52
CA LYS A 385 -44.34 7.72 10.35
C LYS A 385 -43.97 7.79 11.85
N ARG A 386 -42.91 7.08 12.27
CA ARG A 386 -42.51 6.96 13.68
C ARG A 386 -41.67 8.17 14.13
N ARG A 387 -41.82 8.56 15.41
CA ARG A 387 -41.05 9.66 16.02
C ARG A 387 -39.56 9.34 16.22
N LYS A 388 -39.23 8.07 16.49
CA LYS A 388 -37.87 7.53 16.49
C LYS A 388 -37.80 6.50 15.37
N VAL A 389 -37.03 6.78 14.34
CA VAL A 389 -36.83 5.90 13.19
C VAL A 389 -35.42 5.35 13.28
N THR A 390 -35.28 4.05 13.14
CA THR A 390 -34.00 3.33 13.10
C THR A 390 -33.85 2.62 11.76
N SER A 391 -32.63 2.24 11.42
CA SER A 391 -32.32 1.40 10.24
C SER A 391 -33.11 0.08 10.25
N ALA A 392 -33.35 -0.49 11.44
CA ALA A 392 -34.15 -1.70 11.62
C ALA A 392 -35.58 -1.60 11.07
N ASP A 393 -36.16 -0.39 11.03
CA ASP A 393 -37.52 -0.17 10.52
C ASP A 393 -37.65 -0.37 9.00
N ILE A 394 -36.53 -0.40 8.26
CA ILE A 394 -36.51 -0.50 6.80
C ILE A 394 -35.70 -1.67 6.25
N GLN A 395 -35.23 -2.59 7.08
CA GLN A 395 -34.40 -3.73 6.66
C GLN A 395 -35.03 -4.56 5.54
N GLU A 396 -36.31 -4.93 5.69
CA GLU A 396 -37.05 -5.68 4.66
C GLU A 396 -37.13 -4.92 3.34
N TRP A 397 -37.27 -3.60 3.40
CA TRP A 397 -37.29 -2.76 2.21
C TRP A 397 -35.89 -2.67 1.57
N LEU A 398 -34.83 -2.54 2.38
CA LEU A 398 -33.44 -2.53 1.91
C LEU A 398 -33.05 -3.85 1.25
N LEU A 399 -33.47 -4.99 1.81
CA LEU A 399 -33.26 -6.31 1.20
C LEU A 399 -33.98 -6.46 -0.15
N ALA A 400 -35.06 -5.70 -0.38
CA ALA A 400 -35.73 -5.65 -1.67
C ALA A 400 -35.08 -4.65 -2.66
N HIS A 401 -34.28 -3.69 -2.17
CA HIS A 401 -33.65 -2.61 -2.94
C HIS A 401 -32.13 -2.58 -2.68
N LEU A 402 -31.42 -3.52 -3.30
CA LEU A 402 -30.01 -3.78 -3.04
C LEU A 402 -29.10 -2.56 -3.26
N GLU A 403 -29.39 -1.74 -4.28
CA GLU A 403 -28.64 -0.50 -4.54
C GLU A 403 -28.72 0.48 -3.36
N ALA A 404 -29.90 0.63 -2.76
CA ALA A 404 -30.08 1.47 -1.57
C ALA A 404 -29.38 0.87 -0.34
N LEU A 405 -29.33 -0.47 -0.24
CA LEU A 405 -28.60 -1.16 0.83
C LEU A 405 -27.09 -0.94 0.71
N TRP A 406 -26.50 -1.10 -0.48
CA TRP A 406 -25.10 -0.78 -0.75
C TRP A 406 -24.79 0.67 -0.44
N HIS A 407 -25.64 1.60 -0.90
CA HIS A 407 -25.49 3.02 -0.68
C HIS A 407 -25.55 3.37 0.81
N PHE A 408 -26.42 2.72 1.59
CA PHE A 408 -26.51 2.92 3.03
C PHE A 408 -25.23 2.47 3.75
N PHE A 409 -24.76 1.25 3.49
CA PHE A 409 -23.56 0.69 4.12
C PHE A 409 -22.26 1.40 3.70
N ALA A 410 -22.22 1.96 2.48
CA ALA A 410 -21.14 2.83 2.04
C ALA A 410 -21.14 4.19 2.78
N PHE A 411 -22.32 4.69 3.16
CA PHE A 411 -22.46 5.99 3.81
C PHE A 411 -22.13 5.97 5.32
N ILE A 412 -22.51 4.93 6.05
CA ILE A 412 -22.38 4.92 7.53
C ILE A 412 -20.92 4.83 8.02
N PRO A 413 -20.59 5.41 9.20
CA PRO A 413 -19.21 5.43 9.69
C PRO A 413 -18.71 4.08 10.23
N PHE A 414 -19.58 3.28 10.85
CA PHE A 414 -19.24 1.98 11.47
C PHE A 414 -20.14 0.86 10.94
N PRO A 415 -19.93 0.40 9.69
CA PRO A 415 -20.77 -0.61 9.04
C PRO A 415 -20.72 -1.99 9.71
N GLU A 416 -19.59 -2.40 10.27
CA GLU A 416 -19.45 -3.70 10.97
C GLU A 416 -20.31 -3.74 12.22
N TYR A 417 -20.32 -2.64 13.00
CA TYR A 417 -21.16 -2.50 14.18
C TYR A 417 -22.66 -2.52 13.83
N GLU A 418 -23.03 -1.87 12.72
CA GLU A 418 -24.41 -1.86 12.23
C GLU A 418 -24.88 -3.29 11.88
N ALA A 419 -24.09 -4.02 11.09
CA ALA A 419 -24.38 -5.40 10.72
C ALA A 419 -24.46 -6.33 11.95
N LYS A 420 -23.58 -6.13 12.93
CA LYS A 420 -23.56 -6.95 14.15
C LYS A 420 -24.77 -6.74 15.07
N THR A 421 -25.18 -5.48 15.27
CA THR A 421 -26.10 -5.13 16.36
C THR A 421 -27.53 -4.86 15.91
N ARG A 422 -27.72 -4.39 14.68
CA ARG A 422 -29.04 -4.03 14.15
C ARG A 422 -29.62 -5.08 13.24
N TRP A 423 -28.79 -5.86 12.55
CA TRP A 423 -29.23 -6.89 11.62
C TRP A 423 -29.29 -8.26 12.31
N THR A 424 -30.37 -9.00 12.04
CA THR A 424 -30.46 -10.39 12.50
C THR A 424 -29.58 -11.28 11.63
N HIS A 425 -29.17 -12.43 12.17
CA HIS A 425 -28.39 -13.41 11.40
C HIS A 425 -29.13 -13.84 10.12
N ASP A 426 -30.44 -14.08 10.21
CA ASP A 426 -31.28 -14.44 9.07
C ASP A 426 -31.30 -13.35 7.98
N HIS A 427 -31.36 -12.07 8.38
CA HIS A 427 -31.30 -10.97 7.42
C HIS A 427 -29.95 -10.90 6.70
N LEU A 428 -28.84 -11.15 7.40
CA LEU A 428 -27.50 -11.19 6.81
C LEU A 428 -27.35 -12.35 5.82
N LEU A 429 -27.86 -13.53 6.16
CA LEU A 429 -27.88 -14.69 5.26
C LEU A 429 -28.75 -14.43 4.03
N GLN A 430 -29.91 -13.80 4.22
CA GLN A 430 -30.78 -13.40 3.11
C GLN A 430 -30.10 -12.39 2.18
N TRP A 431 -29.37 -11.42 2.73
CA TRP A 431 -28.58 -10.49 1.94
C TRP A 431 -27.49 -11.23 1.14
N GLY A 432 -26.70 -12.07 1.79
CA GLY A 432 -25.64 -12.84 1.12
C GLY A 432 -26.16 -13.75 0.01
N LEU A 433 -27.34 -14.35 0.19
CA LEU A 433 -28.02 -15.12 -0.87
C LEU A 433 -28.39 -14.24 -2.09
N ILE A 434 -28.81 -12.99 -1.85
CA ILE A 434 -29.12 -12.03 -2.92
C ILE A 434 -27.84 -11.66 -3.67
N GLU A 435 -26.76 -11.33 -2.95
CA GLU A 435 -25.46 -10.99 -3.55
C GLU A 435 -24.90 -12.14 -4.37
N THR A 436 -24.98 -13.37 -3.85
CA THR A 436 -24.54 -14.59 -4.56
C THR A 436 -25.24 -14.70 -5.91
N TYR A 437 -26.56 -14.51 -5.95
CA TYR A 437 -27.33 -14.54 -7.19
C TYR A 437 -26.90 -13.42 -8.16
N VAL A 438 -26.70 -12.19 -7.67
CA VAL A 438 -26.27 -11.06 -8.50
C VAL A 438 -24.90 -11.35 -9.12
N GLU A 439 -23.96 -11.86 -8.33
CA GLU A 439 -22.61 -12.20 -8.78
C GLU A 439 -22.62 -13.34 -9.80
N GLN A 440 -23.37 -14.41 -9.55
CA GLN A 440 -23.52 -15.55 -10.46
C GLN A 440 -24.17 -15.13 -11.78
N ALA A 441 -25.27 -14.37 -11.74
CA ALA A 441 -25.94 -13.88 -12.94
C ALA A 441 -25.03 -12.95 -13.76
N ALA A 442 -24.31 -12.04 -13.09
CA ALA A 442 -23.35 -11.15 -13.75
C ALA A 442 -22.19 -11.92 -14.39
N ALA A 443 -21.68 -12.96 -13.74
CA ALA A 443 -20.65 -13.83 -14.30
C ALA A 443 -21.14 -14.58 -15.54
N LEU A 444 -22.36 -15.13 -15.52
CA LEU A 444 -22.95 -15.79 -16.69
C LEU A 444 -23.12 -14.82 -17.87
N ASN A 445 -23.60 -13.60 -17.61
CA ASN A 445 -23.72 -12.57 -18.64
C ASN A 445 -22.34 -12.21 -19.22
N ARG A 446 -21.30 -12.14 -18.39
CA ARG A 446 -19.95 -11.87 -18.85
C ARG A 446 -19.42 -12.98 -19.76
N LEU A 447 -19.48 -14.23 -19.30
CA LEU A 447 -19.02 -15.38 -20.08
C LEU A 447 -19.79 -15.52 -21.39
N ALA A 448 -21.07 -15.14 -21.42
CA ALA A 448 -21.88 -15.12 -22.65
C ALA A 448 -21.41 -14.07 -23.68
N ASN A 449 -20.77 -12.98 -23.24
CA ASN A 449 -20.33 -11.87 -24.08
C ASN A 449 -18.80 -11.81 -24.26
N ASP A 450 -18.05 -12.78 -23.75
CA ASP A 450 -16.58 -12.81 -23.84
C ASP A 450 -16.13 -13.51 -25.12
N ASP A 451 -15.65 -12.74 -26.09
CA ASP A 451 -15.19 -13.24 -27.40
C ASP A 451 -14.01 -14.22 -27.32
N SER A 452 -13.31 -14.30 -26.18
CA SER A 452 -12.21 -15.26 -25.99
C SER A 452 -12.69 -16.69 -25.68
N ILE A 453 -13.97 -16.85 -25.30
CA ILE A 453 -14.58 -18.12 -24.94
C ILE A 453 -15.22 -18.77 -26.18
N ASP A 454 -15.21 -20.10 -26.27
CA ASP A 454 -15.79 -20.82 -27.39
C ASP A 454 -17.31 -20.62 -27.55
N ASP A 455 -17.80 -20.63 -28.80
CA ASP A 455 -19.18 -20.32 -29.14
C ASP A 455 -20.21 -21.22 -28.42
N LEU A 456 -19.89 -22.50 -28.19
CA LEU A 456 -20.79 -23.45 -27.53
C LEU A 456 -20.94 -23.13 -26.04
N THR A 457 -19.86 -22.73 -25.37
CA THR A 457 -19.88 -22.28 -23.98
C THR A 457 -20.61 -20.94 -23.87
N ARG A 458 -20.40 -19.99 -24.81
CA ARG A 458 -21.16 -18.74 -24.81
C ARG A 458 -22.66 -18.98 -24.96
N GLU A 459 -23.08 -19.81 -25.92
CA GLU A 459 -24.50 -20.15 -26.12
C GLU A 459 -25.12 -20.82 -24.87
N PHE A 460 -24.37 -21.70 -24.22
CA PHE A 460 -24.78 -22.31 -22.95
C PHE A 460 -25.00 -21.25 -21.86
N CYS A 461 -24.04 -20.34 -21.67
CA CYS A 461 -24.14 -19.24 -20.71
C CYS A 461 -25.29 -18.27 -21.05
N THR A 462 -25.52 -17.95 -22.33
CA THR A 462 -26.64 -17.09 -22.76
C THR A 462 -28.00 -17.69 -22.40
N LYS A 463 -28.19 -18.99 -22.69
CA LYS A 463 -29.44 -19.70 -22.36
C LYS A 463 -29.67 -19.70 -20.85
N TRP A 464 -28.64 -20.07 -20.09
CA TRP A 464 -28.72 -20.14 -18.63
C TRP A 464 -28.97 -18.75 -18.01
N HIS A 465 -28.27 -17.71 -18.46
CA HIS A 465 -28.50 -16.33 -18.01
C HIS A 465 -29.94 -15.87 -18.29
N THR A 466 -30.51 -16.23 -19.44
CA THR A 466 -31.91 -15.92 -19.79
C THR A 466 -32.90 -16.60 -18.84
N GLU A 467 -32.64 -17.86 -18.45
CA GLU A 467 -33.45 -18.57 -17.44
C GLU A 467 -33.38 -17.87 -16.08
N CYS A 468 -32.18 -17.45 -15.66
CA CYS A 468 -31.95 -16.78 -14.38
C CYS A 468 -32.57 -15.38 -14.32
N THR A 469 -32.70 -14.67 -15.45
CA THR A 469 -33.23 -13.30 -15.51
C THR A 469 -34.70 -13.20 -15.89
N ASN A 470 -35.36 -14.34 -16.17
CA ASN A 470 -36.75 -14.37 -16.59
C ASN A 470 -37.71 -13.87 -15.49
N GLN A 471 -38.22 -12.65 -15.67
CA GLN A 471 -39.12 -11.99 -14.72
C GLN A 471 -40.48 -12.70 -14.55
N ALA A 472 -40.86 -13.61 -15.46
CA ALA A 472 -42.08 -14.41 -15.31
C ALA A 472 -41.98 -15.45 -14.19
N ILE A 473 -40.76 -15.77 -13.72
CA ILE A 473 -40.49 -16.78 -12.72
C ILE A 473 -40.27 -16.11 -11.35
N LYS A 474 -40.72 -16.77 -10.27
CA LYS A 474 -40.54 -16.28 -8.89
C LYS A 474 -39.05 -16.05 -8.58
N GLN A 475 -38.75 -15.00 -7.82
CA GLN A 475 -37.37 -14.63 -7.49
C GLN A 475 -36.59 -15.77 -6.81
N SER A 476 -37.21 -16.54 -5.92
CA SER A 476 -36.58 -17.69 -5.27
C SER A 476 -36.14 -18.78 -6.26
N GLN A 477 -36.97 -19.05 -7.28
CA GLN A 477 -36.67 -20.02 -8.32
C GLN A 477 -35.55 -19.53 -9.25
N ARG A 478 -35.53 -18.22 -9.56
CA ARG A 478 -34.41 -17.61 -10.30
C ARG A 478 -33.08 -17.76 -9.57
N ARG A 479 -33.07 -17.55 -8.25
CA ARG A 479 -31.88 -17.74 -7.41
C ARG A 479 -31.43 -19.20 -7.39
N GLN A 480 -32.35 -20.14 -7.24
CA GLN A 480 -32.05 -21.57 -7.31
C GLN A 480 -31.47 -21.97 -8.67
N ALA A 481 -32.03 -21.45 -9.76
CA ALA A 481 -31.52 -21.72 -11.10
C ALA A 481 -30.10 -21.16 -11.34
N ALA A 482 -29.77 -20.01 -10.75
CA ALA A 482 -28.42 -19.43 -10.84
C ALA A 482 -27.39 -20.22 -10.03
N ASN A 483 -27.80 -20.80 -8.89
CA ASN A 483 -26.94 -21.58 -8.02
C ASN A 483 -26.96 -23.09 -8.32
N ASP A 484 -27.33 -23.49 -9.55
CA ASP A 484 -27.45 -24.89 -9.95
C ASP A 484 -26.06 -25.58 -10.00
N PRO A 485 -25.77 -26.53 -9.07
CA PRO A 485 -24.44 -27.14 -8.98
C PRO A 485 -24.07 -27.99 -10.20
N ASP A 486 -25.05 -28.62 -10.85
CA ASP A 486 -24.81 -29.49 -12.00
C ASP A 486 -24.43 -28.66 -13.22
N LYS A 487 -25.11 -27.52 -13.42
CA LYS A 487 -24.75 -26.57 -14.48
C LYS A 487 -23.40 -25.92 -14.24
N TRP A 488 -23.10 -25.54 -12.99
CA TRP A 488 -21.77 -25.04 -12.63
C TRP A 488 -20.68 -26.10 -12.82
N GLY A 489 -20.94 -27.36 -12.49
CA GLY A 489 -20.02 -28.48 -12.71
C GLY A 489 -19.73 -28.72 -14.20
N GLN A 490 -20.75 -28.63 -15.05
CA GLN A 490 -20.58 -28.69 -16.51
C GLN A 490 -19.77 -27.52 -17.05
N LEU A 491 -20.02 -26.32 -16.55
CA LEU A 491 -19.30 -25.12 -16.96
C LEU A 491 -17.83 -25.17 -16.53
N ALA A 492 -17.54 -25.63 -15.31
CA ALA A 492 -16.19 -25.77 -14.77
C ALA A 492 -15.31 -26.78 -15.56
N GLN A 493 -15.90 -27.70 -16.33
CA GLN A 493 -15.16 -28.57 -17.24
C GLN A 493 -14.70 -27.86 -18.53
N ARG A 494 -15.31 -26.70 -18.85
CA ARG A 494 -15.10 -25.96 -20.10
C ARG A 494 -14.28 -24.69 -19.90
N ILE A 495 -14.35 -24.08 -18.70
CA ILE A 495 -13.65 -22.85 -18.37
C ILE A 495 -12.67 -23.05 -17.21
N PRO A 496 -11.59 -22.24 -17.10
CA PRO A 496 -10.70 -22.29 -15.95
C PRO A 496 -11.45 -22.05 -14.63
N SER A 497 -11.04 -22.72 -13.56
CA SER A 497 -11.70 -22.67 -12.24
C SER A 497 -11.88 -21.26 -11.69
N ARG A 498 -10.95 -20.34 -11.96
CA ARG A 498 -11.00 -18.92 -11.57
C ARG A 498 -12.23 -18.15 -12.08
N TYR A 499 -12.87 -18.60 -13.16
CA TYR A 499 -14.11 -18.01 -13.67
C TYR A 499 -15.38 -18.56 -13.02
N CYS A 500 -15.27 -19.66 -12.27
CA CYS A 500 -16.39 -20.27 -11.59
C CYS A 500 -16.86 -19.38 -10.43
N ARG A 501 -18.18 -19.34 -10.20
CA ARG A 501 -18.82 -18.63 -9.06
C ARG A 501 -19.75 -19.56 -8.26
N ALA A 502 -19.54 -20.86 -8.38
CA ALA A 502 -20.22 -21.86 -7.57
C ALA A 502 -19.71 -21.84 -6.14
N GLN A 503 -20.58 -22.17 -5.19
CA GLN A 503 -20.17 -22.41 -3.81
C GLN A 503 -19.24 -23.65 -3.77
N PRO A 504 -18.01 -23.53 -3.23
CA PRO A 504 -17.13 -24.67 -2.98
C PRO A 504 -17.71 -25.63 -1.94
N THR A 505 -17.37 -26.92 -2.04
CA THR A 505 -17.90 -27.97 -1.15
C THR A 505 -17.38 -27.88 0.29
N ASP A 506 -16.25 -27.24 0.49
CA ASP A 506 -15.57 -27.06 1.78
C ASP A 506 -16.08 -25.84 2.56
N ILE A 507 -16.83 -24.94 1.93
CA ILE A 507 -17.40 -23.74 2.57
C ILE A 507 -18.87 -24.01 2.92
N SER A 508 -19.25 -23.76 4.17
CA SER A 508 -20.66 -23.85 4.58
C SER A 508 -21.52 -22.81 3.86
N THR A 509 -22.80 -23.09 3.63
CA THR A 509 -23.71 -22.14 2.95
C THR A 509 -23.85 -20.83 3.73
N GLU A 510 -23.80 -20.87 5.05
CA GLU A 510 -23.85 -19.66 5.89
C GLU A 510 -22.58 -18.82 5.70
N ALA A 511 -21.40 -19.44 5.78
CA ALA A 511 -20.13 -18.75 5.54
C ALA A 511 -20.04 -18.20 4.11
N TRP A 512 -20.57 -18.93 3.12
CA TRP A 512 -20.64 -18.48 1.74
C TRP A 512 -21.49 -17.21 1.58
N HIS A 513 -22.65 -17.14 2.22
CA HIS A 513 -23.48 -15.93 2.21
C HIS A 513 -22.80 -14.76 2.95
N ILE A 514 -22.18 -15.00 4.10
CA ILE A 514 -21.44 -13.96 4.84
C ILE A 514 -20.28 -13.41 3.99
N LEU A 515 -19.54 -14.28 3.30
CA LEU A 515 -18.44 -13.90 2.42
C LEU A 515 -18.87 -12.90 1.34
N HIS A 516 -20.09 -13.02 0.83
CA HIS A 516 -20.62 -12.12 -0.21
C HIS A 516 -21.04 -10.74 0.30
N ILE A 517 -21.28 -10.58 1.62
CA ILE A 517 -21.64 -9.27 2.20
C ILE A 517 -20.41 -8.50 2.73
N LEU A 518 -19.28 -9.16 2.96
CA LEU A 518 -18.06 -8.52 3.47
C LEU A 518 -17.62 -7.28 2.67
N PRO A 519 -17.67 -7.26 1.32
CA PRO A 519 -17.30 -6.08 0.55
C PRO A 519 -18.12 -4.81 0.87
N HIS A 520 -19.31 -4.99 1.44
CA HIS A 520 -20.23 -3.93 1.78
C HIS A 520 -20.16 -3.55 3.26
N VAL A 521 -19.87 -4.52 4.12
CA VAL A 521 -19.92 -4.36 5.58
C VAL A 521 -18.56 -3.96 6.17
N VAL A 522 -17.44 -4.31 5.54
CA VAL A 522 -16.10 -3.96 6.03
C VAL A 522 -15.70 -2.57 5.52
N CYS A 523 -15.47 -1.64 6.45
CA CYS A 523 -15.25 -0.22 6.19
C CYS A 523 -14.11 0.03 5.19
N ASP A 524 -13.00 -0.68 5.39
CA ASP A 524 -11.74 -0.49 4.64
C ASP A 524 -11.52 -1.59 3.60
N TRP A 525 -12.59 -2.28 3.18
CA TRP A 525 -12.51 -3.38 2.21
C TRP A 525 -11.80 -2.98 0.92
N ALA A 526 -12.08 -1.79 0.39
CA ALA A 526 -11.48 -1.26 -0.83
C ALA A 526 -9.94 -1.13 -0.76
N ALA A 527 -9.36 -1.07 0.44
CA ALA A 527 -7.91 -1.03 0.62
C ALA A 527 -7.26 -2.43 0.67
N THR A 528 -8.06 -3.49 0.82
CA THR A 528 -7.57 -4.88 0.81
C THR A 528 -7.28 -5.35 -0.61
N PRO A 529 -6.44 -6.39 -0.81
CA PRO A 529 -6.28 -7.04 -2.11
C PRO A 529 -7.61 -7.46 -2.75
N MET A 530 -8.56 -7.95 -1.94
CA MET A 530 -9.87 -8.36 -2.42
C MET A 530 -10.73 -7.18 -2.89
N GLY A 531 -10.70 -6.06 -2.19
CA GLY A 531 -11.42 -4.85 -2.59
C GLY A 531 -10.84 -4.17 -3.83
N ARG A 532 -9.58 -4.44 -4.13
CA ARG A 532 -8.91 -3.98 -5.36
C ARG A 532 -9.24 -4.86 -6.57
N ALA A 533 -9.68 -6.10 -6.36
CA ALA A 533 -10.22 -6.97 -7.43
C ALA A 533 -11.69 -7.35 -7.15
N PRO A 534 -12.64 -6.40 -7.07
CA PRO A 534 -13.98 -6.61 -6.48
C PRO A 534 -14.84 -7.68 -7.16
N LEU A 535 -14.53 -8.02 -8.41
CA LEU A 535 -15.25 -9.03 -9.20
C LEU A 535 -14.57 -10.42 -9.16
N GLY A 536 -13.55 -10.57 -8.31
CA GLY A 536 -12.82 -11.80 -8.06
C GLY A 536 -13.68 -12.93 -7.53
N ALA A 537 -13.25 -14.17 -7.81
CA ALA A 537 -13.89 -15.35 -7.26
C ALA A 537 -13.77 -15.35 -5.73
N ARG A 538 -14.92 -15.33 -5.04
CA ARG A 538 -14.95 -15.33 -3.57
C ARG A 538 -14.29 -16.57 -2.96
N SER A 539 -14.41 -17.72 -3.62
CA SER A 539 -13.75 -18.96 -3.19
C SER A 539 -12.24 -18.78 -3.06
N THR A 540 -11.59 -18.17 -4.04
CA THR A 540 -10.15 -17.87 -4.01
C THR A 540 -9.80 -16.94 -2.85
N TRP A 541 -10.66 -15.98 -2.51
CA TRP A 541 -10.41 -15.13 -1.33
C TRP A 541 -10.45 -15.91 -0.02
N TYR A 542 -11.41 -16.82 0.09
CA TYR A 542 -11.55 -17.66 1.28
C TYR A 542 -10.42 -18.68 1.42
N GLU A 543 -9.89 -19.17 0.30
CA GLU A 543 -8.75 -20.10 0.24
C GLU A 543 -7.43 -19.40 0.58
N GLU A 544 -7.14 -18.27 -0.06
CA GLU A 544 -5.84 -17.57 0.02
C GLU A 544 -5.69 -16.68 1.26
N PHE A 545 -6.79 -16.09 1.76
CA PHE A 545 -6.74 -15.12 2.86
C PHE A 545 -7.35 -15.71 4.15
N SER A 546 -6.48 -16.18 5.05
CA SER A 546 -6.87 -16.77 6.34
C SER A 546 -7.71 -15.83 7.22
N SER A 547 -7.47 -14.52 7.16
CA SER A 547 -8.26 -13.52 7.87
C SER A 547 -9.72 -13.45 7.40
N VAL A 548 -9.96 -13.64 6.10
CA VAL A 548 -11.33 -13.70 5.53
C VAL A 548 -12.04 -14.95 6.01
N ARG A 549 -11.34 -16.10 6.01
CA ARG A 549 -11.86 -17.36 6.56
C ARG A 549 -12.23 -17.22 8.03
N GLN A 550 -11.31 -16.69 8.84
CA GLN A 550 -11.54 -16.44 10.27
C GLN A 550 -12.72 -15.50 10.51
N LEU A 551 -12.88 -14.44 9.71
CA LEU A 551 -14.02 -13.54 9.80
C LEU A 551 -15.35 -14.25 9.49
N CYS A 552 -15.40 -15.03 8.41
CA CYS A 552 -16.61 -15.77 8.07
C CYS A 552 -17.02 -16.76 9.17
N HIS A 553 -16.07 -17.55 9.68
CA HIS A 553 -16.34 -18.47 10.80
C HIS A 553 -16.72 -17.74 12.09
N GLY A 554 -16.01 -16.65 12.42
CA GLY A 554 -16.29 -15.84 13.61
C GLY A 554 -17.71 -15.29 13.61
N VAL A 555 -18.17 -14.76 12.47
CA VAL A 555 -19.52 -14.20 12.33
C VAL A 555 -20.59 -15.30 12.42
N VAL A 556 -20.38 -16.44 11.76
CA VAL A 556 -21.35 -17.54 11.72
C VAL A 556 -21.47 -18.22 13.09
N GLU A 557 -20.36 -18.59 13.70
CA GLU A 557 -20.36 -19.40 14.93
C GLU A 557 -20.51 -18.57 16.20
N PHE A 558 -19.97 -17.34 16.22
CA PHE A 558 -19.82 -16.54 17.45
C PHE A 558 -20.39 -15.12 17.37
N GLN A 559 -20.94 -14.69 16.22
CA GLN A 559 -21.28 -13.29 15.94
C GLN A 559 -20.09 -12.33 16.16
N ASP A 560 -18.88 -12.84 15.96
CA ASP A 560 -17.61 -12.13 16.13
C ASP A 560 -17.21 -11.47 14.81
N TRP A 561 -17.23 -10.14 14.80
CA TRP A 561 -16.84 -9.31 13.66
C TRP A 561 -15.43 -8.72 13.79
N SER A 562 -14.71 -9.04 14.87
CA SER A 562 -13.44 -8.38 15.21
C SER A 562 -12.33 -8.61 14.17
N ALA A 563 -12.36 -9.77 13.49
CA ALA A 563 -11.45 -10.08 12.40
C ALA A 563 -11.58 -9.13 11.18
N ALA A 564 -12.65 -8.33 11.08
CA ALA A 564 -12.76 -7.28 10.07
C ALA A 564 -11.67 -6.21 10.23
N ASN A 565 -11.23 -5.93 11.47
CA ASN A 565 -10.11 -5.02 11.73
C ASN A 565 -8.75 -5.65 11.38
N LEU A 566 -8.69 -6.97 11.23
CA LEU A 566 -7.49 -7.72 10.82
C LEU A 566 -7.43 -7.94 9.30
N ALA A 567 -8.38 -7.36 8.54
CA ALA A 567 -8.30 -7.39 7.10
C ALA A 567 -7.00 -6.72 6.64
N PRO A 568 -6.33 -7.23 5.60
CA PRO A 568 -5.04 -6.73 5.14
C PRO A 568 -5.23 -5.43 4.34
N THR A 569 -5.66 -4.38 5.03
CA THR A 569 -6.02 -3.08 4.46
C THR A 569 -4.81 -2.15 4.34
N GLY A 570 -3.65 -2.58 4.86
CA GLY A 570 -2.47 -1.74 5.02
C GLY A 570 -2.55 -0.73 6.18
N HIS A 571 -3.71 -0.60 6.84
CA HIS A 571 -3.91 0.39 7.90
C HIS A 571 -3.22 -0.05 9.20
N THR A 572 -2.53 0.90 9.82
CA THR A 572 -1.99 0.84 11.19
C THR A 572 -2.41 2.11 11.90
#